data_AF-A0A2A2AVL1-F1
#
_entry.id   AF-A0A2A2AVL1-F1
#
_cell.length_a   1.000
_cell.length_b   1.000
_cell.length_c   1.000
_cell.angle_alpha   90.00
_cell.angle_beta   90.00
_cell.angle_gamma   90.00
#
_symmetry.space_group_name_H-M   'P 1'
#
loop_
_entity.id
_entity.type
_entity.pdbx_description
1 polymer ?
#
loop_
_entity_poly.entity_id
_entity_poly.type
_entity_poly.pdbx_seq_one_letter_code
_entity_poly.pdbx_strand_id
1 'polypeptide(L)'
;MSALMDEEIKRWTARRKSALVLDIIQGKTTVAEASRQFDLTPAEVEAWVEDGKRGMENALRAKPEDVRQQYERQLKELQEAYGEAMLELRARKKLATLLGTDET
;
A
#
# COMPACT_ATOMS: atom_id res chain seq x y z
N MET A 1 -28.55 12.70 20.63
CA MET A 1 -27.59 11.94 19.80
C MET A 1 -26.25 12.61 19.99
N SER A 2 -25.34 11.95 20.70
CA SER A 2 -24.53 12.59 21.74
C SER A 2 -23.06 12.22 21.58
N ALA A 3 -22.20 13.21 21.33
CA ALA A 3 -20.72 13.19 21.35
C ALA A 3 -19.98 12.16 20.47
N LEU A 4 -20.35 10.88 20.52
CA LEU A 4 -19.72 9.80 19.75
C LEU A 4 -19.95 9.95 18.25
N MET A 5 -21.18 10.33 17.84
CA MET A 5 -21.48 10.62 16.43
C MET A 5 -20.66 11.82 15.92
N ASP A 6 -20.49 12.86 16.74
CA ASP A 6 -19.67 14.03 16.38
C ASP A 6 -18.17 13.72 16.32
N GLU A 7 -17.65 12.85 17.19
CA GLU A 7 -16.26 12.35 17.11
C GLU A 7 -16.03 11.46 15.89
N GLU A 8 -16.97 10.58 15.56
CA GLU A 8 -16.93 9.77 14.34
C GLU A 8 -17.00 10.64 13.09
N ILE A 9 -17.76 11.76 13.16
CA ILE A 9 -17.82 12.81 12.15
C ILE A 9 -16.48 13.56 12.03
N LYS A 10 -15.68 13.68 13.09
CA LYS A 10 -14.36 14.32 13.05
C LYS A 10 -13.25 13.42 12.48
N ARG A 11 -13.37 12.09 12.57
CA ARG A 11 -12.32 11.17 12.10
C ARG A 11 -12.54 10.71 10.64
N TRP A 12 -11.71 11.21 9.73
CA TRP A 12 -11.68 10.74 8.33
C TRP A 12 -10.97 9.40 8.19
N THR A 13 -11.72 8.31 8.34
CA THR A 13 -11.25 6.95 8.02
C THR A 13 -11.24 6.74 6.50
N ALA A 14 -10.41 5.80 6.02
CA ALA A 14 -10.33 5.48 4.59
C ALA A 14 -11.70 5.13 3.98
N ARG A 15 -12.55 4.40 4.71
CA ARG A 15 -13.90 4.02 4.28
C ARG A 15 -14.85 5.20 4.14
N ARG A 16 -14.78 6.17 5.07
CA ARG A 16 -15.65 7.36 5.00
C ARG A 16 -15.17 8.33 3.93
N LYS A 17 -13.85 8.50 3.82
CA LYS A 17 -13.19 9.27 2.77
C LYS A 17 -13.61 8.78 1.38
N SER A 18 -13.56 7.46 1.15
CA SER A 18 -13.96 6.88 -0.13
C SER A 18 -15.46 7.05 -0.41
N ALA A 19 -16.32 6.92 0.59
CA ALA A 19 -17.76 7.19 0.44
C ALA A 19 -18.03 8.64 -0.02
N LEU A 20 -17.40 9.63 0.63
CA LEU A 20 -17.53 11.04 0.24
C LEU A 20 -17.03 11.27 -1.20
N VAL A 21 -15.85 10.76 -1.53
CA VAL A 21 -15.26 10.88 -2.87
C VAL A 21 -16.17 10.27 -3.93
N LEU A 22 -16.78 9.11 -3.66
CA LEU A 22 -17.71 8.46 -4.57
C LEU A 22 -18.97 9.29 -4.79
N ASP A 23 -19.56 9.86 -3.74
CA ASP A 23 -20.75 10.70 -3.88
C ASP A 23 -20.44 11.97 -4.70
N ILE A 24 -19.23 12.52 -4.60
CA ILE A 24 -18.77 13.65 -5.44
C ILE A 24 -18.61 13.21 -6.89
N ILE A 25 -17.95 12.09 -7.16
CA ILE A 25 -17.74 11.58 -8.53
C ILE A 25 -19.09 11.23 -9.19
N GLN A 26 -20.05 10.72 -8.43
CA GLN A 26 -21.40 10.41 -8.89
C GLN A 26 -22.32 11.65 -9.02
N GLY A 27 -21.84 12.84 -8.62
CA GLY A 27 -22.58 14.09 -8.72
C GLY A 27 -23.71 14.26 -7.69
N LYS A 28 -23.75 13.43 -6.63
CA LYS A 28 -24.75 13.55 -5.56
C LYS A 28 -24.45 14.70 -4.60
N THR A 29 -23.19 15.08 -4.49
CA THR A 29 -22.74 16.25 -3.75
C THR A 29 -21.59 16.90 -4.50
N THR A 30 -21.38 18.20 -4.28
CA THR A 30 -20.26 18.94 -4.84
C THR A 30 -19.14 19.10 -3.81
N VAL A 31 -17.92 19.38 -4.28
CA VAL A 31 -16.79 19.75 -3.40
C VAL A 31 -17.17 20.88 -2.45
N ALA A 32 -17.86 21.91 -2.96
CA ALA A 32 -18.26 23.07 -2.16
C ALA A 32 -19.31 22.73 -1.07
N GLU A 33 -20.25 21.83 -1.37
CA GLU A 33 -21.23 21.34 -0.38
C GLU A 33 -20.57 20.47 0.68
N ALA A 34 -19.72 19.53 0.26
CA ALA A 34 -18.96 18.66 1.15
C ALA A 34 -18.06 19.47 2.09
N SER A 35 -17.35 20.47 1.56
CA SER A 35 -16.52 21.39 2.35
C SER A 35 -17.31 22.11 3.43
N ARG A 36 -18.49 22.67 3.08
CA ARG A 36 -19.35 23.34 4.07
C ARG A 36 -19.93 22.37 5.09
N GLN A 37 -20.32 21.18 4.65
CA GLN A 37 -21.00 20.19 5.50
C GLN A 37 -20.05 19.56 6.53
N PHE A 38 -18.80 19.32 6.14
CA PHE A 38 -17.83 18.60 6.97
C PHE A 38 -16.68 19.48 7.48
N ASP A 39 -16.78 20.81 7.31
CA ASP A 39 -15.78 21.79 7.71
C ASP A 39 -14.38 21.46 7.17
N LEU A 40 -14.33 21.06 5.89
CA LEU A 40 -13.10 20.74 5.17
C LEU A 40 -12.77 21.83 4.17
N THR A 41 -11.49 22.08 3.93
CA THR A 41 -11.12 22.99 2.85
C THR A 41 -11.46 22.38 1.49
N PRO A 42 -11.88 23.17 0.49
CA PRO A 42 -12.14 22.66 -0.86
C PRO A 42 -10.93 21.92 -1.44
N ALA A 43 -9.72 22.43 -1.18
CA ALA A 43 -8.47 21.84 -1.64
C ALA A 43 -8.22 20.43 -1.07
N GLU A 44 -8.54 20.19 0.21
CA GLU A 44 -8.44 18.85 0.79
C GLU A 44 -9.39 17.86 0.11
N VAL A 45 -10.64 18.27 -0.10
CA VAL A 45 -11.65 17.42 -0.74
C VAL A 45 -11.27 17.15 -2.20
N GLU A 46 -10.79 18.15 -2.94
CA GLU A 46 -10.28 18.00 -4.30
C GLU A 46 -9.11 17.02 -4.37
N ALA A 47 -8.13 17.14 -3.46
CA ALA A 47 -7.00 16.21 -3.38
C ALA A 47 -7.48 14.77 -3.16
N TRP A 48 -8.50 14.56 -2.33
CA TRP A 48 -9.04 13.22 -2.11
C TRP A 48 -9.75 12.64 -3.35
N VAL A 49 -10.44 13.50 -4.09
CA VAL A 49 -11.08 13.11 -5.35
C VAL A 49 -10.03 12.76 -6.40
N GLU A 50 -8.94 13.53 -6.48
CA GLU A 50 -7.81 13.24 -7.38
C GLU A 50 -7.14 11.91 -7.01
N ASP A 51 -6.82 11.70 -5.72
CA ASP A 51 -6.27 10.45 -5.21
C ASP A 51 -7.16 9.25 -5.53
N GLY A 52 -8.48 9.39 -5.35
CA GLY A 52 -9.46 8.35 -5.69
C GLY A 52 -9.46 8.01 -7.18
N LYS A 53 -9.42 9.04 -8.05
CA LYS A 53 -9.35 8.85 -9.52
C LYS A 53 -8.05 8.15 -9.94
N ARG A 54 -6.91 8.59 -9.42
CA ARG A 54 -5.59 7.97 -9.69
C ARG A 54 -5.55 6.53 -9.20
N GLY A 55 -6.08 6.25 -8.01
CA GLY A 55 -6.18 4.90 -7.47
C GLY A 55 -7.02 3.97 -8.34
N MET A 56 -8.15 4.46 -8.85
CA MET A 56 -9.01 3.73 -9.79
C MET A 56 -8.30 3.47 -11.12
N GLU A 57 -7.64 4.48 -11.70
CA GLU A 57 -6.86 4.31 -12.94
C GLU A 57 -5.76 3.27 -12.77
N ASN A 58 -5.00 3.34 -11.67
CA ASN A 58 -3.96 2.37 -11.35
C ASN A 58 -4.52 0.96 -11.19
N ALA A 59 -5.67 0.82 -10.53
CA ALA A 59 -6.33 -0.48 -10.35
C ALA A 59 -6.84 -1.06 -11.68
N LEU A 60 -7.31 -0.22 -12.60
CA LEU A 60 -7.76 -0.65 -13.93
C LEU A 60 -6.58 -0.94 -14.88
N ARG A 61 -5.45 -0.26 -14.69
CA ARG A 61 -4.22 -0.46 -15.46
C ARG A 61 -3.46 -1.71 -15.00
N ALA A 62 -3.45 -1.98 -13.70
CA ALA A 62 -2.82 -3.15 -13.13
C ALA A 62 -3.60 -4.40 -13.56
N LYS A 63 -3.03 -5.23 -14.44
CA LYS A 63 -3.51 -6.60 -14.62
C LYS A 63 -3.21 -7.37 -13.34
N PRO A 64 -4.21 -7.85 -12.58
CA PRO A 64 -3.97 -8.53 -11.30
C PRO A 64 -3.04 -9.74 -11.41
N GLU A 65 -3.05 -10.41 -12.56
CA GLU A 65 -2.16 -11.54 -12.87
C GLU A 65 -0.71 -11.10 -13.01
N ASP A 66 -0.47 -9.91 -13.56
CA ASP A 66 0.87 -9.36 -13.83
C ASP A 66 1.54 -8.94 -12.52
N VAL A 67 0.79 -8.31 -11.61
CA VAL A 67 1.28 -7.94 -10.27
C VAL A 67 1.65 -9.19 -9.44
N ARG A 68 0.81 -10.23 -9.45
CA ARG A 68 1.12 -11.49 -8.74
C ARG A 68 2.35 -12.17 -9.34
N GLN A 69 2.43 -12.26 -10.67
CA GLN A 69 3.59 -12.84 -11.35
C GLN A 69 4.88 -12.08 -11.07
N GLN A 70 4.82 -10.74 -10.99
CA GLN A 70 5.97 -9.92 -10.60
C GLN A 70 6.43 -10.22 -9.18
N TYR A 71 5.50 -10.33 -8.22
CA TYR A 71 5.85 -10.70 -6.84
C TYR A 71 6.39 -12.12 -6.73
N GLU A 72 5.79 -13.09 -7.43
CA GLU A 72 6.27 -14.47 -7.48
C GLU A 72 7.67 -14.56 -8.09
N ARG A 73 7.93 -13.81 -9.16
CA ARG A 73 9.25 -13.73 -9.77
C ARG A 73 10.29 -13.12 -8.83
N GLN A 74 9.97 -12.02 -8.15
CA GLN A 74 10.85 -11.40 -7.16
C GLN A 74 11.15 -12.35 -5.99
N LEU A 75 10.12 -13.07 -5.50
CA LEU A 75 10.29 -14.08 -4.46
C LEU A 75 11.21 -15.22 -4.90
N LYS A 76 11.07 -15.68 -6.14
CA LYS A 76 11.90 -16.73 -6.70
C LYS A 76 13.36 -16.28 -6.85
N GLU A 77 13.59 -15.12 -7.47
CA GLU A 77 14.95 -14.55 -7.63
C GLU A 77 15.62 -14.36 -6.27
N LEU A 78 14.88 -13.89 -5.26
CA LEU A 78 15.39 -13.72 -3.90
C LEU A 78 15.70 -15.06 -3.22
N GLN A 79 14.85 -16.07 -3.37
CA GLN A 79 15.10 -17.42 -2.84
C GLN A 79 16.32 -18.08 -3.47
N GLU A 80 16.50 -17.93 -4.78
CA GLU A 80 17.65 -18.45 -5.50
C GLU A 80 18.96 -17.80 -5.01
N ALA A 81 19.00 -16.46 -4.94
CA ALA A 81 20.17 -15.74 -4.43
C ALA A 81 20.49 -16.09 -2.97
N TYR A 82 19.46 -16.23 -2.12
CA TYR A 82 19.65 -16.66 -0.74
C TYR A 82 20.17 -18.10 -0.65
N GLY A 83 19.67 -19.01 -1.49
CA GLY A 83 20.13 -20.39 -1.58
C GLY A 83 21.59 -20.49 -2.00
N GLU A 84 22.00 -19.74 -3.02
CA GLU A 84 23.39 -19.65 -3.47
C GLU A 84 24.32 -19.13 -2.37
N ALA A 85 23.94 -18.04 -1.70
CA ALA A 85 24.72 -17.49 -0.59
C ALA A 85 24.88 -18.49 0.58
N MET A 86 23.82 -19.25 0.90
CA MET A 86 23.86 -20.29 1.93
C MET A 86 24.76 -21.47 1.54
N LEU A 87 24.75 -21.87 0.27
CA LEU A 87 25.66 -22.91 -0.24
C LEU A 87 27.11 -22.45 -0.17
N GLU A 88 27.40 -21.22 -0.58
CA GLU A 88 28.73 -20.64 -0.51
C GLU A 88 29.22 -20.56 0.96
N LEU A 89 28.37 -20.09 1.87
CA LEU A 89 28.68 -20.06 3.31
C LEU A 89 29.01 -21.45 3.84
N ARG A 90 28.23 -22.47 3.45
CA ARG A 90 28.45 -23.85 3.87
C ARG A 90 29.77 -24.41 3.32
N ALA A 91 30.09 -24.12 2.06
CA ALA A 91 31.34 -24.52 1.44
C ALA A 91 32.54 -23.89 2.14
N ARG A 92 32.48 -22.57 2.42
CA ARG A 92 33.52 -21.85 3.15
C ARG A 92 33.74 -22.40 4.56
N LYS A 93 32.66 -22.65 5.32
CA LYS A 93 32.74 -23.28 6.65
C LYS A 93 33.38 -24.67 6.58
N LYS A 94 32.96 -25.51 5.64
CA LYS A 94 33.53 -26.86 5.47
C LYS A 94 35.03 -26.80 5.11
N LEU A 95 35.42 -25.87 4.26
CA LEU A 95 36.83 -25.66 3.91
C LEU A 95 37.65 -25.19 5.12
N ALA A 96 37.14 -24.25 5.91
CA ALA A 96 37.80 -23.77 7.13
C ALA A 96 38.04 -24.92 8.13
N THR A 97 37.03 -25.77 8.36
CA THR A 97 37.18 -26.96 9.21
C THR A 97 38.22 -27.94 8.66
N LEU A 98 38.25 -28.18 7.34
CA LEU A 98 39.24 -29.06 6.71
C LEU A 98 40.67 -28.52 6.77
N LEU A 99 40.84 -27.20 6.72
CA LEU A 99 42.13 -26.53 6.82
C LEU A 99 42.59 -26.32 8.27
N GLY A 100 41.78 -26.68 9.26
CA GLY A 100 42.09 -26.47 10.68
C GLY A 100 42.15 -25.00 11.09
N THR A 101 41.60 -24.09 10.27
CA THR A 101 41.58 -22.65 10.52
C THR A 101 40.39 -22.21 11.39
N ASP A 102 39.64 -23.15 11.96
CA ASP A 102 38.51 -22.91 12.88
C ASP A 102 38.97 -22.56 14.31
N GLU A 103 40.28 -22.64 14.61
CA GLU A 103 40.85 -22.34 15.93
C GLU A 103 41.44 -20.93 16.04
N THR A 104 40.59 -19.90 16.07
CA THR A 104 40.76 -18.60 16.78
C THR A 104 39.44 -17.86 16.79
#